data_AF-A0A1M5PWR2-F1
#
_entry.id   AF-A0A1M5PWR2-F1
#
_cell.length_a   1.000
_cell.length_b   1.000
_cell.length_c   1.000
_cell.angle_alpha   90.00
_cell.angle_beta   90.00
_cell.angle_gamma   90.00
#
_symmetry.space_group_name_H-M   'P 1'
#
loop_
_entity.id
_entity.type
_entity.pdbx_description
1 polymer ?
#
loop_
_entity_poly.entity_id
_entity_poly.type
_entity_poly.pdbx_seq_one_letter_code
_entity_poly.pdbx_strand_id
1 'polypeptide(L)'
;MKFSRSIQAIDSHTAGEATRIVVGGIPNIKGNTMAEKKEFLEENLDYLRTAIMLEPRGHNDMFGSVMTQPCSPEADFGIIFMDGGGYLNMCGHGSIGAITAAIETGVVPAVEPTTHVVMEAPAG
;
A
#
# COMPACT_ATOMS: atom_id res chain seq x y z
N MET A 1 -12.56 8.70 23.74
CA MET A 1 -11.28 7.96 23.68
C MET A 1 -10.20 8.92 23.23
N LYS A 2 -9.02 8.97 23.85
CA LYS A 2 -7.88 9.75 23.32
C LYS A 2 -7.06 8.82 22.43
N PHE A 3 -7.07 9.04 21.12
CA PHE A 3 -6.27 8.26 20.18
C PHE A 3 -4.82 8.76 20.17
N SER A 4 -3.86 7.84 20.25
CA SER A 4 -2.42 8.16 20.13
C SER A 4 -1.90 7.97 18.71
N ARG A 5 -2.52 7.08 17.92
CA ARG A 5 -2.19 6.78 16.52
C ARG A 5 -3.47 6.38 15.78
N SER A 6 -3.60 6.79 14.53
CA SER A 6 -4.70 6.42 13.63
C SER A 6 -4.11 6.15 12.26
N ILE A 7 -4.37 4.96 11.71
CA ILE A 7 -3.98 4.56 10.35
C ILE A 7 -5.27 4.48 9.56
N GLN A 8 -5.29 5.09 8.37
CA GLN A 8 -6.41 5.04 7.45
C GLN A 8 -6.09 4.03 6.36
N ALA A 9 -6.99 3.09 6.14
CA ALA A 9 -6.85 2.08 5.12
C ALA A 9 -8.17 1.81 4.41
N ILE A 10 -8.06 1.38 3.16
CA ILE A 10 -9.16 0.86 2.34
C ILE A 10 -8.93 -0.64 2.24
N ASP A 11 -9.89 -1.43 2.71
CA ASP A 11 -9.85 -2.88 2.56
C ASP A 11 -10.57 -3.27 1.27
N SER A 12 -9.91 -4.07 0.43
CA SER A 12 -10.47 -4.67 -0.78
C SER A 12 -10.18 -6.17 -0.82
N HIS A 13 -10.69 -6.86 -1.84
CA HIS A 13 -10.27 -8.21 -2.15
C HIS A 13 -10.13 -8.39 -3.67
N THR A 14 -9.22 -9.26 -4.08
CA THR A 14 -9.06 -9.66 -5.48
C THR A 14 -9.20 -11.17 -5.55
N ALA A 15 -10.27 -11.66 -6.18
CA ALA A 15 -10.58 -13.09 -6.26
C ALA A 15 -10.62 -13.84 -4.91
N GLY A 16 -10.89 -13.12 -3.82
CA GLY A 16 -10.99 -13.67 -2.46
C GLY A 16 -9.77 -13.41 -1.59
N GLU A 17 -8.64 -13.01 -2.20
CA GLU A 17 -7.43 -12.63 -1.49
C GLU A 17 -7.57 -11.20 -0.95
N ALA A 18 -7.37 -11.02 0.36
CA ALA A 18 -7.53 -9.73 1.01
C ALA A 18 -6.46 -8.71 0.54
N THR A 19 -6.77 -7.43 0.58
CA THR A 19 -5.78 -6.36 0.43
C THR A 19 -6.16 -5.15 1.27
N ARG A 20 -5.41 -4.88 2.33
CA ARG A 20 -5.52 -3.66 3.13
C ARG A 20 -4.58 -2.59 2.61
N ILE A 21 -5.13 -1.53 2.03
CA ILE A 21 -4.37 -0.46 1.36
C ILE A 21 -4.28 0.74 2.31
N VAL A 22 -3.12 0.96 2.92
CA VAL A 22 -2.87 2.11 3.78
C VAL A 22 -2.75 3.37 2.93
N VAL A 23 -3.63 4.34 3.18
CA VAL A 23 -3.72 5.61 2.43
C VAL A 23 -3.40 6.83 3.30
N GLY A 24 -3.23 6.66 4.61
CA GLY A 24 -2.92 7.79 5.48
C GLY A 24 -2.68 7.39 6.94
N GLY A 25 -2.28 8.38 7.74
CA GLY A 25 -2.05 8.18 9.17
C GLY A 25 -0.71 7.54 9.53
N ILE A 26 0.25 7.56 8.60
CA ILE A 26 1.61 7.05 8.79
C ILE A 26 2.65 8.18 8.63
N PRO A 27 3.85 8.05 9.22
CA PRO A 27 4.95 8.99 9.01
C PRO A 27 5.40 9.04 7.54
N ASN A 28 6.12 10.09 7.18
CA ASN A 28 6.75 10.17 5.86
C ASN A 28 7.78 9.04 5.66
N ILE A 29 7.72 8.39 4.51
CA ILE A 29 8.62 7.29 4.13
C ILE A 29 9.76 7.88 3.31
N LYS A 30 10.98 7.77 3.83
CA LYS A 30 12.17 8.34 3.18
C LYS A 30 12.72 7.37 2.15
N GLY A 31 13.27 7.91 1.06
CA GLY A 31 13.92 7.16 -0.01
C GLY A 31 13.76 7.86 -1.35
N ASN A 32 14.81 7.83 -2.18
CA ASN A 32 14.83 8.37 -3.53
C ASN A 32 14.33 7.34 -4.56
N THR A 33 14.27 6.06 -4.20
CA THR A 33 13.69 4.99 -5.01
C THR A 33 12.62 4.23 -4.21
N MET A 34 11.73 3.49 -4.90
CA MET A 34 10.76 2.64 -4.22
C MET A 34 11.43 1.53 -3.40
N ALA A 35 12.59 1.05 -3.82
CA ALA A 35 13.40 0.10 -3.06
C ALA A 35 13.94 0.71 -1.76
N GLU A 36 14.48 1.94 -1.81
CA GLU A 36 14.93 2.67 -0.61
C GLU A 36 13.78 2.98 0.35
N LYS A 37 12.59 3.32 -0.17
CA LYS A 37 11.39 3.52 0.65
C LYS A 37 10.95 2.24 1.36
N LYS A 38 11.05 1.09 0.68
CA LYS A 38 10.77 -0.22 1.27
C LYS A 38 11.78 -0.56 2.36
N GLU A 39 13.07 -0.38 2.10
CA GLU A 39 14.14 -0.57 3.10
C GLU A 39 13.91 0.33 4.33
N PHE A 40 13.52 1.59 4.12
CA PHE A 40 13.18 2.48 5.23
C PHE A 40 12.01 1.97 6.07
N LEU A 41 10.97 1.41 5.45
CA LEU A 41 9.84 0.80 6.15
C LEU A 41 10.28 -0.43 6.96
N GLU A 42 11.09 -1.31 6.36
CA GLU A 42 11.65 -2.52 6.98
C GLU A 42 12.49 -2.16 8.22
N GLU A 43 13.39 -1.18 8.10
CA GLU A 43 14.33 -0.85 9.17
C GLU A 43 13.75 0.04 10.28
N ASN A 44 12.83 0.96 9.93
CA ASN A 44 12.43 2.04 10.84
C ASN A 44 10.95 1.97 11.24
N LEU A 45 10.09 1.36 10.44
CA LEU A 45 8.64 1.45 10.57
C LEU A 45 7.93 0.09 10.54
N ASP A 46 8.61 -1.03 10.81
CA ASP A 46 7.98 -2.37 10.82
C ASP A 46 6.84 -2.51 11.85
N TYR A 47 6.81 -1.63 12.86
CA TYR A 47 5.68 -1.52 13.78
C TYR A 47 4.35 -1.19 13.08
N LEU A 48 4.38 -0.53 11.90
CA LEU A 48 3.19 -0.27 11.11
C LEU A 48 2.62 -1.57 10.55
N ARG A 49 3.46 -2.35 9.84
CA ARG A 49 3.09 -3.64 9.27
C ARG A 49 2.59 -4.59 10.34
N THR A 50 3.38 -4.83 11.39
CA THR A 50 2.97 -5.75 12.47
C THR A 50 1.65 -5.34 13.11
N ALA A 51 1.39 -4.04 13.28
CA ALA A 51 0.15 -3.57 13.91
C ALA A 51 -1.12 -3.83 13.08
N ILE A 52 -1.01 -3.97 11.76
CA ILE A 52 -2.16 -4.09 10.84
C ILE A 52 -2.24 -5.43 10.10
N MET A 53 -1.13 -6.17 9.98
CA MET A 53 -1.06 -7.49 9.36
C MET A 53 -1.27 -8.61 10.38
N LEU A 54 -0.74 -8.45 11.60
CA LEU A 54 -0.89 -9.48 12.64
C LEU A 54 -2.19 -9.29 13.43
N GLU A 55 -2.63 -10.37 14.08
CA GLU A 55 -3.70 -10.29 15.06
C GLU A 55 -3.34 -9.26 16.15
N PRO A 56 -4.33 -8.46 16.63
CA PRO A 56 -5.77 -8.64 16.46
C PRO A 56 -6.40 -7.84 15.31
N ARG A 57 -5.62 -7.09 14.51
CA ARG A 57 -6.18 -6.23 13.45
C ARG A 57 -6.12 -6.87 12.07
N GLY A 58 -5.13 -7.72 11.85
CA GLY A 58 -5.07 -8.62 10.71
C GLY A 58 -5.30 -10.06 11.15
N HIS A 59 -4.72 -10.99 10.39
CA HIS A 59 -4.78 -12.44 10.58
C HIS A 59 -3.66 -13.09 9.77
N ASN A 60 -3.49 -14.41 9.89
CA ASN A 60 -2.39 -15.13 9.24
C ASN A 60 -2.29 -14.88 7.72
N ASP A 61 -3.44 -14.83 7.05
CA ASP A 61 -3.52 -14.60 5.59
C ASP A 61 -3.78 -13.12 5.23
N MET A 62 -3.49 -12.17 6.12
CA MET A 62 -3.69 -10.75 5.84
C MET A 62 -2.60 -10.25 4.91
N PHE A 63 -3.01 -9.61 3.82
CA PHE A 63 -2.12 -8.96 2.87
C PHE A 63 -2.44 -7.47 2.80
N GLY A 64 -1.42 -6.64 2.64
CA GLY A 64 -1.57 -5.20 2.62
C GLY A 64 -0.61 -4.49 1.70
N SER A 65 -0.82 -3.19 1.61
CA SER A 65 0.08 -2.27 0.92
C SER A 65 0.08 -0.92 1.59
N VAL A 66 1.11 -0.14 1.31
CA VAL A 66 1.21 1.27 1.66
C VAL A 66 1.26 2.05 0.37
N MET A 67 0.25 2.90 0.15
CA MET A 67 0.25 3.87 -0.93
C MET A 67 1.15 5.04 -0.53
N THR A 68 2.02 5.45 -1.45
CA THR A 68 3.05 6.46 -1.21
C THR A 68 3.12 7.44 -2.37
N GLN A 69 3.83 8.54 -2.18
CA GLN A 69 4.25 9.35 -3.33
C GLN A 69 5.17 8.50 -4.23
N PRO A 70 5.09 8.62 -5.55
CA PRO A 70 6.01 7.93 -6.45
C PRO A 70 7.42 8.55 -6.35
N CYS A 71 8.41 7.84 -6.88
CA CYS A 71 9.75 8.35 -7.17
C CYS A 71 9.91 8.70 -8.65
N SER A 72 9.25 7.95 -9.54
CA SER A 72 9.19 8.23 -10.97
C SER A 72 8.21 9.37 -11.27
N PRO A 73 8.58 10.33 -12.14
CA PRO A 73 7.65 11.38 -12.58
C PRO A 73 6.55 10.87 -13.50
N GLU A 74 6.66 9.64 -14.02
CA GLU A 74 5.65 9.02 -14.89
C GLU A 74 4.58 8.25 -14.10
N ALA A 75 4.81 8.00 -12.80
CA ALA A 75 3.88 7.24 -11.98
C ALA A 75 2.83 8.13 -11.32
N ASP A 76 1.60 7.64 -11.27
CA ASP A 76 0.49 8.29 -10.58
C ASP A 76 0.64 8.16 -9.06
N PHE A 77 1.13 7.01 -8.59
CA PHE A 77 1.46 6.77 -7.19
C PHE A 77 2.50 5.65 -7.03
N GLY A 78 3.18 5.65 -5.89
CA GLY A 78 4.05 4.55 -5.47
C GLY A 78 3.30 3.59 -4.55
N ILE A 79 3.66 2.31 -4.56
CA ILE A 79 3.10 1.30 -3.67
C ILE A 79 4.18 0.40 -3.08
N ILE A 80 4.02 0.00 -1.82
CA ILE A 80 4.87 -1.00 -1.17
C ILE A 80 3.99 -2.06 -0.54
N PHE A 81 4.17 -3.32 -0.92
CA PHE A 81 3.35 -4.42 -0.44
C PHE A 81 3.90 -4.99 0.87
N MET A 82 3.05 -5.65 1.65
CA MET A 82 3.42 -6.29 2.91
C MET A 82 2.48 -7.41 3.30
N ASP A 83 2.99 -8.36 4.08
CA ASP A 83 2.23 -9.44 4.70
C ASP A 83 2.68 -9.66 6.16
N GLY A 84 2.28 -10.79 6.76
CA GLY A 84 2.72 -11.19 8.10
C GLY A 84 4.23 -11.44 8.22
N GLY A 85 4.93 -11.71 7.12
CA GLY A 85 6.37 -12.01 7.06
C GLY A 85 7.26 -10.80 6.83
N GLY A 86 6.82 -9.81 6.04
CA GLY A 86 7.63 -8.62 5.76
C GLY A 86 7.06 -7.72 4.67
N TYR A 87 7.91 -6.84 4.14
CA TYR A 87 7.60 -6.01 2.98
C TYR A 87 8.06 -6.68 1.68
N LEU A 88 7.30 -6.48 0.61
CA LEU A 88 7.42 -7.22 -0.65
C LEU A 88 7.61 -6.26 -1.83
N ASN A 89 8.25 -6.75 -2.89
CA ASN A 89 8.62 -5.92 -4.03
C ASN A 89 7.50 -5.76 -5.08
N MET A 90 6.61 -6.74 -5.23
CA MET A 90 5.49 -6.72 -6.17
C MET A 90 4.43 -7.73 -5.74
N CYS A 91 3.14 -7.44 -6.02
CA CYS A 91 2.05 -8.38 -5.84
C CYS A 91 0.92 -8.15 -6.85
N GLY A 92 0.51 -9.19 -7.59
CA GLY A 92 -0.52 -9.08 -8.63
C GLY A 92 -1.92 -8.77 -8.08
N HIS A 93 -2.39 -9.54 -7.09
CA HIS A 93 -3.73 -9.34 -6.51
C HIS A 93 -3.81 -8.00 -5.77
N GLY A 94 -2.73 -7.64 -5.08
CA GLY A 94 -2.59 -6.36 -4.38
C GLY A 94 -2.58 -5.18 -5.34
N SER A 95 -1.95 -5.30 -6.51
CA SER A 95 -1.97 -4.27 -7.55
C SER A 95 -3.37 -4.03 -8.10
N ILE A 96 -4.11 -5.10 -8.40
CA ILE A 96 -5.50 -5.01 -8.86
C ILE A 96 -6.38 -4.33 -7.81
N GLY A 97 -6.26 -4.73 -6.54
CA GLY A 97 -7.01 -4.13 -5.44
C GLY A 97 -6.67 -2.64 -5.25
N ALA A 98 -5.38 -2.30 -5.26
CA ALA A 98 -4.92 -0.93 -5.08
C ALA A 98 -5.33 0.00 -6.23
N ILE A 99 -5.22 -0.44 -7.48
CA ILE A 99 -5.64 0.34 -8.65
C ILE A 99 -7.16 0.56 -8.60
N THR A 100 -7.93 -0.49 -8.28
CA THR A 100 -9.40 -0.38 -8.13
C THR A 100 -9.75 0.65 -7.07
N ALA A 101 -9.16 0.55 -5.88
CA ALA A 101 -9.39 1.50 -4.80
C ALA A 101 -8.96 2.92 -5.18
N ALA A 102 -7.83 3.10 -5.87
CA ALA A 102 -7.35 4.40 -6.30
C ALA A 102 -8.33 5.10 -7.25
N ILE A 103 -8.91 4.36 -8.20
CA ILE A 103 -9.92 4.89 -9.13
C ILE A 103 -11.24 5.17 -8.40
N GLU A 104 -11.75 4.20 -7.63
CA GLU A 104 -13.06 4.32 -6.96
C GLU A 104 -13.09 5.40 -5.88
N THR A 105 -11.96 5.70 -5.24
CA THR A 105 -11.85 6.78 -4.24
C THR A 105 -11.43 8.12 -4.84
N GLY A 106 -11.17 8.18 -6.15
CA GLY A 106 -10.78 9.40 -6.85
C GLY A 106 -9.34 9.86 -6.58
N VAL A 107 -8.47 8.99 -6.07
CA VAL A 107 -7.02 9.23 -6.04
C VAL A 107 -6.50 9.37 -7.47
N VAL A 108 -7.00 8.50 -8.37
CA VAL A 108 -6.79 8.61 -9.82
C VAL A 108 -8.14 8.91 -10.48
N PRO A 109 -8.26 9.97 -11.30
CA PRO A 109 -9.51 10.27 -12.00
C PRO A 109 -9.91 9.16 -12.98
N ALA A 110 -11.15 8.70 -12.89
CA ALA A 110 -11.70 7.73 -13.84
C ALA A 110 -11.93 8.36 -15.22
N VAL A 111 -11.50 7.66 -16.27
CA VAL A 111 -11.73 7.99 -17.69
C VAL A 111 -12.35 6.77 -18.38
N GLU A 112 -13.45 6.99 -19.11
CA GLU A 112 -14.14 5.95 -19.88
C GLU A 112 -13.76 5.99 -21.37
N PRO A 113 -13.68 4.85 -22.07
CA PRO A 113 -13.93 3.49 -21.57
C PRO A 113 -12.73 2.85 -20.87
N THR A 114 -11.58 3.52 -20.84
CA THR A 114 -10.33 2.97 -20.31
C THR A 114 -9.56 4.05 -19.57
N THR A 115 -9.23 3.75 -18.31
CA THR A 115 -8.33 4.55 -17.48
C THR A 115 -6.95 3.91 -17.51
N HIS A 116 -5.93 4.69 -17.84
CA HIS A 116 -4.53 4.26 -17.76
C HIS A 116 -3.96 4.72 -16.43
N VAL A 117 -3.32 3.80 -15.70
CA VAL A 117 -2.70 4.07 -14.39
C VAL A 117 -1.30 3.49 -14.38
N VAL A 118 -0.32 4.30 -13.99
CA VAL A 118 1.07 3.92 -13.79
C VAL A 118 1.33 3.87 -12.29
N MET A 119 1.48 2.66 -11.77
CA MET A 119 1.79 2.40 -10.36
C MET A 119 3.26 1.97 -10.25
N GLU A 120 4.03 2.62 -9.39
CA GLU A 120 5.44 2.31 -9.18
C GLU A 120 5.63 1.40 -7.96
N ALA A 121 6.23 0.24 -8.15
CA ALA A 121 6.54 -0.71 -7.07
C ALA A 121 8.07 -0.82 -6.87
N PRO A 122 8.56 -1.41 -5.75
CA PRO A 122 10.00 -1.66 -5.58
C PRO A 122 10.62 -2.52 -6.69
N ALA A 123 9.83 -3.33 -7.39
CA ALA A 123 10.28 -4.12 -8.54
C ALA A 123 10.42 -3.33 -9.85
N GLY A 124 9.96 -2.07 -9.89
CA GLY A 124 9.75 -1.29 -11.12
C GLY A 124 8.28 -0.98 -11.33
#